data_AF-A0A9P7JJ36-F1
#
_entry.id   AF-A0A9P7JJ36-F1
#
_cell.length_a   1.000
_cell.length_b   1.000
_cell.length_c   1.000
_cell.angle_alpha   90.00
_cell.angle_beta   90.00
_cell.angle_gamma   90.00
#
_symmetry.space_group_name_H-M   'P 1'
#
loop_
_entity.id
_entity.type
_entity.pdbx_description
1 polymer ?
#
loop_
_entity_poly.entity_id
_entity_poly.type
_entity_poly.pdbx_seq_one_letter_code
_entity_poly.pdbx_strand_id
1 'polypeptide(L)'
;VESSSGPARTHACLADLKPTVVGPRVQHKDEFTCKGGVDAGRLVNLARKGLYSTAKEMGGNVLLEERWDCEIRHPRYQRRDQFKVTIHYSATVARSCRPDAQKPVEIEAAKGIRGLMTVIDR
;
A
#
# COMPACT_ATOMS: atom_id res chain seq x y z
N VAL A 1 4.84 2.62 15.56
CA VAL A 1 5.04 1.27 15.00
C VAL A 1 5.38 1.45 13.54
N GLU A 2 6.46 0.86 13.08
CA GLU A 2 6.92 0.97 11.70
C GLU A 2 6.99 -0.42 11.06
N SER A 3 6.57 -0.49 9.80
CA SER A 3 6.67 -1.69 8.98
C SER A 3 6.83 -1.29 7.51
N SER A 4 7.50 -2.12 6.73
CA SER A 4 7.67 -1.90 5.29
C SER A 4 7.75 -3.24 4.56
N SER A 5 7.58 -3.19 3.24
CA SER A 5 7.83 -4.34 2.36
C SER A 5 9.32 -4.65 2.16
N GLY A 6 10.23 -3.83 2.71
CA GLY A 6 11.65 -3.87 2.39
C GLY A 6 11.96 -3.27 1.01
N PRO A 7 12.94 -3.85 0.27
CA PRO A 7 13.27 -3.41 -1.10
C PRO A 7 12.07 -3.46 -2.05
N ALA A 8 12.16 -2.75 -3.19
CA ALA A 8 11.14 -2.84 -4.23
C ALA A 8 11.13 -4.23 -4.87
N ARG A 9 9.95 -4.83 -5.05
CA ARG A 9 9.79 -6.19 -5.58
C ARG A 9 8.58 -6.30 -6.47
N THR A 10 8.65 -7.18 -7.45
CA THR A 10 7.51 -7.55 -8.30
C THR A 10 6.84 -8.80 -7.72
N HIS A 11 5.51 -8.84 -7.78
CA HIS A 11 4.77 -9.99 -7.28
C HIS A 11 5.14 -11.27 -8.05
N ALA A 12 5.20 -12.43 -7.37
CA ALA A 12 5.69 -13.67 -7.96
C ALA A 12 4.91 -14.11 -9.21
N CYS A 13 3.61 -13.86 -9.27
CA CYS A 13 2.78 -14.14 -10.45
C CYS A 13 3.16 -13.30 -11.69
N LEU A 14 3.92 -12.22 -11.50
CA LEU A 14 4.44 -11.33 -12.53
C LEU A 14 5.98 -11.41 -12.67
N ALA A 15 6.66 -12.33 -11.98
CA ALA A 15 8.12 -12.40 -11.98
C ALA A 15 8.71 -12.63 -13.39
N ASP A 16 8.09 -13.51 -14.17
CA ASP A 16 8.51 -13.81 -15.56
C ASP A 16 7.77 -12.97 -16.61
N LEU A 17 7.07 -11.91 -16.17
CA LEU A 17 6.33 -11.08 -17.08
C LEU A 17 7.29 -10.25 -17.95
N LYS A 18 7.07 -10.29 -19.27
CA LYS A 18 7.62 -9.30 -20.20
C LYS A 18 6.55 -8.24 -20.46
N PRO A 19 6.62 -7.07 -19.80
CA PRO A 19 5.65 -6.01 -20.03
C PRO A 19 5.76 -5.50 -21.47
N THR A 20 4.62 -5.21 -22.08
CA THR A 20 4.55 -4.61 -23.43
C THR A 20 5.03 -3.16 -23.41
N VAL A 21 4.73 -2.45 -22.32
CA VAL A 21 5.16 -1.05 -22.09
C VAL A 21 5.49 -0.90 -20.61
N VAL A 22 6.64 -0.27 -20.32
CA VAL A 22 7.02 0.14 -18.97
C VAL A 22 6.84 1.66 -18.89
N GLY A 23 5.97 2.08 -17.98
CA GLY A 23 5.69 3.48 -17.67
C GLY A 23 6.54 3.98 -16.49
N PRO A 24 6.23 5.18 -15.98
CA PRO A 24 6.99 5.79 -14.90
C PRO A 24 6.72 5.10 -13.55
N ARG A 25 7.63 5.36 -12.60
CA ARG A 25 7.41 5.06 -11.19
C ARG A 25 6.48 6.10 -10.57
N VAL A 26 5.41 5.63 -9.94
CA VAL A 26 4.39 6.44 -9.29
C VAL A 26 4.44 6.22 -7.77
N GLN A 27 3.99 7.23 -7.04
CA GLN A 27 3.88 7.20 -5.58
C GLN A 27 2.47 7.60 -5.18
N HIS A 28 1.93 6.94 -4.16
CA HIS A 28 0.64 7.22 -3.55
C HIS A 28 0.83 7.30 -2.04
N LYS A 29 0.32 8.37 -1.44
CA LYS A 29 0.37 8.58 0.00
C LYS A 29 -1.04 8.66 0.54
N ASP A 30 -1.35 7.82 1.52
CA ASP A 30 -2.58 7.91 2.30
C ASP A 30 -2.26 8.22 3.76
N GLU A 31 -3.05 9.09 4.38
CA GLU A 31 -3.06 9.27 5.82
C GLU A 31 -4.41 8.79 6.36
N PHE A 32 -4.42 8.14 7.51
CA PHE A 32 -5.64 7.69 8.17
C PHE A 32 -5.59 8.06 9.64
N THR A 33 -6.75 8.38 10.21
CA THR A 33 -6.93 8.41 11.65
C THR A 33 -7.79 7.23 12.07
N CYS A 34 -7.21 6.27 12.79
CA CYS A 34 -7.90 5.09 13.28
C CYS A 34 -8.20 5.21 14.78
N LYS A 35 -9.24 4.52 15.26
CA LYS A 35 -9.56 4.36 16.68
C LYS A 35 -9.69 2.89 17.05
N GLY A 36 -9.30 2.54 18.28
CA GLY A 36 -9.50 1.21 18.90
C GLY A 36 -8.46 0.16 18.48
N GLY A 37 -8.00 0.20 17.23
CA GLY A 37 -6.93 -0.65 16.71
C GLY A 37 -6.50 -0.20 15.31
N VAL A 38 -5.51 -0.88 14.74
CA VAL A 38 -5.02 -0.61 13.39
C VAL A 38 -4.74 -1.93 12.67
N ASP A 39 -5.51 -2.20 11.62
CA ASP A 39 -5.22 -3.26 10.64
C ASP A 39 -4.40 -2.66 9.50
N ALA A 40 -3.07 -2.68 9.67
CA ALA A 40 -2.14 -2.13 8.70
C ALA A 40 -2.24 -2.83 7.33
N GLY A 41 -2.46 -4.16 7.30
CA GLY A 41 -2.58 -4.90 6.05
C GLY A 41 -3.77 -4.44 5.21
N ARG A 42 -4.92 -4.17 5.86
CA ARG A 42 -6.09 -3.61 5.18
C ARG A 42 -5.86 -2.20 4.65
N LEU A 43 -5.18 -1.35 5.40
CA LEU A 43 -4.86 0.02 4.95
C LEU A 43 -3.85 0.01 3.80
N VAL A 44 -2.83 -0.85 3.84
CA VAL A 44 -1.87 -1.03 2.74
C VAL A 44 -2.56 -1.53 1.47
N ASN A 45 -3.51 -2.46 1.59
CA ASN A 45 -4.37 -2.88 0.49
C ASN A 45 -5.16 -1.71 -0.13
N LEU A 46 -5.69 -0.79 0.69
CA LEU A 46 -6.41 0.38 0.20
C LEU A 46 -5.50 1.36 -0.55
N ALA A 47 -4.30 1.61 -0.01
CA ALA A 47 -3.30 2.45 -0.66
C ALA A 47 -2.87 1.88 -2.02
N ARG A 48 -2.65 0.56 -2.10
CA ARG A 48 -2.36 -0.11 -3.37
C ARG A 48 -3.49 0.06 -4.38
N LYS A 49 -4.75 -0.08 -3.95
CA LYS A 49 -5.91 0.13 -4.85
C LYS A 49 -5.94 1.55 -5.42
N GLY A 50 -5.62 2.57 -4.62
CA GLY A 50 -5.45 3.94 -5.09
C GLY A 50 -4.38 4.05 -6.17
N LEU A 51 -3.18 3.53 -5.89
CA LEU A 51 -2.07 3.52 -6.85
C LEU A 51 -2.41 2.75 -8.15
N TYR A 52 -3.15 1.65 -8.03
CA TYR A 52 -3.59 0.86 -9.18
C TYR A 52 -4.62 1.59 -10.05
N SER A 53 -5.51 2.38 -9.45
CA SER A 53 -6.42 3.27 -10.19
C SER A 53 -5.62 4.31 -10.98
N THR A 54 -4.62 4.95 -10.37
CA THR A 54 -3.70 5.87 -11.07
C THR A 54 -2.99 5.16 -12.23
N ALA A 55 -2.50 3.94 -12.02
CA ALA A 55 -1.87 3.16 -13.08
C ALA A 55 -2.83 2.89 -14.27
N LYS A 56 -4.12 2.62 -13.99
CA LYS A 56 -5.14 2.47 -15.03
C LYS A 56 -5.40 3.75 -15.81
N GLU A 57 -5.47 4.89 -15.12
CA GLU A 57 -5.61 6.21 -15.75
C GLU A 57 -4.43 6.52 -16.69
N MET A 58 -3.24 6.03 -16.35
CA MET A 58 -2.03 6.12 -17.18
C MET A 58 -1.96 5.06 -18.30
N GLY A 59 -2.99 4.24 -18.46
CA GLY A 59 -3.05 3.18 -19.48
C GLY A 59 -2.23 1.93 -19.16
N GLY A 60 -1.71 1.81 -17.93
CA GLY A 60 -1.15 0.57 -17.39
C GLY A 60 -2.22 -0.36 -16.85
N ASN A 61 -1.87 -1.64 -16.65
CA ASN A 61 -2.78 -2.62 -16.06
C ASN A 61 -2.12 -3.54 -15.03
N VAL A 62 -0.83 -3.36 -14.75
CA VAL A 62 -0.07 -4.06 -13.70
C VAL A 62 0.85 -3.10 -12.96
N LEU A 63 1.16 -3.42 -11.71
CA LEU A 63 2.18 -2.76 -10.90
C LEU A 63 3.42 -3.65 -10.79
N LEU A 64 4.60 -3.08 -11.03
CA LEU A 64 5.90 -3.74 -10.89
C LEU A 64 6.73 -3.01 -9.84
N GLU A 65 7.77 -3.67 -9.31
CA GLU A 65 8.72 -3.06 -8.37
C GLU A 65 8.02 -2.30 -7.23
N GLU A 66 6.96 -2.92 -6.71
CA GLU A 66 6.13 -2.38 -5.66
C GLU A 66 6.96 -2.25 -4.37
N ARG A 67 6.71 -1.17 -3.63
CA ARG A 67 7.26 -0.94 -2.29
C ARG A 67 6.26 -0.17 -1.47
N TRP A 68 6.12 -0.53 -0.20
CA TRP A 68 5.36 0.26 0.74
C TRP A 68 6.07 0.42 2.09
N ASP A 69 5.77 1.53 2.74
CA ASP A 69 6.20 1.88 4.09
C ASP A 69 4.96 2.35 4.87
N CYS A 70 4.78 1.83 6.08
CA CYS A 70 3.63 2.11 6.95
C CYS A 70 4.12 2.54 8.34
N GLU A 71 3.66 3.72 8.76
CA GLU A 71 4.00 4.32 10.04
C GLU A 71 2.74 4.58 10.85
N ILE A 72 2.68 4.05 12.07
CA ILE A 72 1.58 4.26 13.02
C ILE A 72 2.10 5.07 14.20
N ARG A 73 1.54 6.27 14.38
CA ARG A 73 1.86 7.22 15.45
C ARG A 73 0.71 7.36 16.44
N HIS A 74 1.05 7.51 17.71
CA HIS A 74 0.10 7.89 18.76
C HIS A 74 0.01 9.42 18.84
N PRO A 75 -1.20 10.01 18.89
CA PRO A 75 -1.36 11.43 19.17
C PRO A 75 -0.84 11.73 20.59
N ARG A 76 0.01 12.75 20.70
CA ARG A 76 0.74 13.05 21.95
C ARG A 76 -0.14 13.52 23.12
N TYR A 77 -1.39 13.97 22.90
CA TYR A 77 -2.02 14.82 23.92
C TYR A 77 -3.49 14.58 24.29
N GLN A 78 -4.39 14.06 23.45
CA GLN A 78 -5.83 14.26 23.74
C GLN A 78 -6.81 13.14 23.43
N ARG A 79 -6.42 12.03 22.79
CA ARG A 79 -7.40 10.99 22.41
C ARG A 79 -6.85 9.60 22.69
N ARG A 80 -7.19 9.08 23.88
CA ARG A 80 -6.94 7.68 24.24
C ARG A 80 -7.55 6.81 23.12
N ASP A 81 -6.72 5.95 22.57
CA ASP A 81 -7.03 4.99 21.51
C ASP A 81 -7.19 5.52 20.08
N GLN A 82 -6.68 6.72 19.74
CA GLN A 82 -6.52 7.13 18.34
C GLN A 82 -5.10 6.91 17.83
N PHE A 83 -4.97 6.59 16.55
CA PHE A 83 -3.71 6.31 15.89
C PHE A 83 -3.70 7.02 14.53
N LYS A 84 -2.66 7.81 14.27
CA LYS A 84 -2.41 8.36 12.94
C LYS A 84 -1.57 7.34 12.16
N VAL A 85 -2.08 6.89 11.03
CA VAL A 85 -1.39 5.94 10.15
C VAL A 85 -1.02 6.66 8.87
N THR A 86 0.24 6.58 8.48
CA THR A 86 0.73 7.12 7.20
C THR A 86 1.24 5.96 6.37
N ILE A 87 0.74 5.83 5.14
CA ILE A 87 1.20 4.81 4.19
C ILE A 87 1.76 5.50 2.97
N HIS A 88 2.99 5.14 2.63
CA HIS A 88 3.63 5.49 1.37
C HIS A 88 3.70 4.24 0.52
N TYR A 89 3.09 4.26 -0.66
CA TYR A 89 3.13 3.16 -1.61
C TYR A 89 3.73 3.65 -2.91
N SER A 90 4.63 2.87 -3.52
CA SER A 90 5.23 3.21 -4.80
C SER A 90 5.37 1.99 -5.69
N ALA A 91 5.26 2.17 -6.99
CA ALA A 91 5.39 1.10 -7.97
C ALA A 91 5.70 1.66 -9.35
N THR A 92 6.26 0.83 -10.22
CA THR A 92 6.43 1.11 -11.65
C THR A 92 5.16 0.68 -12.38
N VAL A 93 4.53 1.61 -13.11
CA VAL A 93 3.34 1.29 -13.93
C VAL A 93 3.79 0.51 -15.16
N ALA A 94 3.09 -0.56 -15.52
CA ALA A 94 3.34 -1.24 -16.78
C ALA A 94 2.06 -1.75 -17.43
N ARG A 95 2.16 -2.03 -18.73
CA ARG A 95 1.13 -2.72 -19.52
C ARG A 95 1.57 -4.15 -19.81
N SER A 96 0.65 -5.08 -19.66
CA SER A 96 0.86 -6.51 -19.71
C SER A 96 -0.33 -7.21 -20.37
N CYS A 97 -0.11 -8.38 -20.98
CA CYS A 97 -1.19 -9.29 -21.38
C CYS A 97 -1.74 -10.12 -20.20
N ARG A 98 -1.03 -10.15 -19.07
CA ARG A 98 -1.42 -10.85 -17.84
C ARG A 98 -2.12 -9.89 -16.85
N PRO A 99 -3.06 -10.40 -16.05
CA PRO A 99 -3.71 -9.61 -15.01
C PRO A 99 -2.74 -9.29 -13.86
N ASP A 100 -3.00 -8.17 -13.18
CA ASP A 100 -2.29 -7.76 -11.96
C ASP A 100 -2.56 -8.71 -10.78
N ALA A 101 -1.63 -8.78 -9.83
CA ALA A 101 -1.75 -9.62 -8.65
C ALA A 101 -2.91 -9.23 -7.71
N GLN A 102 -3.36 -7.96 -7.77
CA GLN A 102 -4.39 -7.39 -6.92
C GLN A 102 -4.13 -7.54 -5.40
N LYS A 103 -2.87 -7.79 -5.02
CA LYS A 103 -2.40 -7.93 -3.63
C LYS A 103 -1.06 -7.20 -3.46
N PRO A 104 -0.85 -6.46 -2.36
CA PRO A 104 0.44 -5.88 -2.00
C PRO A 104 1.53 -6.92 -1.84
N VAL A 105 2.73 -6.56 -2.28
CA VAL A 105 3.94 -7.33 -1.99
C VAL A 105 4.21 -7.35 -0.49
N GLU A 106 4.70 -8.48 0.03
CA GLU A 106 5.10 -8.63 1.44
C GLU A 106 4.07 -8.17 2.48
N ILE A 107 2.77 -8.34 2.20
CA ILE A 107 1.71 -7.85 3.11
C ILE A 107 1.82 -8.43 4.53
N GLU A 108 2.38 -9.63 4.68
CA GLU A 108 2.56 -10.30 5.96
C GLU A 108 3.54 -9.54 6.88
N ALA A 109 4.38 -8.66 6.32
CA ALA A 109 5.26 -7.78 7.08
C ALA A 109 4.53 -6.59 7.73
N ALA A 110 3.26 -6.35 7.40
CA ALA A 110 2.48 -5.23 7.92
C ALA A 110 2.20 -5.43 9.42
N LYS A 111 2.63 -4.46 10.24
CA LYS A 111 2.46 -4.51 11.69
C LYS A 111 1.35 -3.57 12.14
N GLY A 112 0.28 -4.15 12.67
CA GLY A 112 -0.88 -3.43 13.20
C GLY A 112 -0.85 -3.20 14.71
N ILE A 113 -1.90 -2.56 15.20
CA ILE A 113 -2.20 -2.44 16.64
C ILE A 113 -3.45 -3.27 16.93
N ARG A 114 -3.37 -4.15 17.93
CA ARG A 114 -4.49 -5.03 18.32
C ARG A 114 -5.70 -4.19 18.73
N GLY A 115 -6.89 -4.64 18.32
CA GLY A 115 -8.16 -4.01 18.61
C GLY A 115 -9.03 -3.87 17.37
N LEU A 116 -10.29 -3.48 17.56
CA LEU A 116 -11.20 -3.22 16.44
C LEU A 116 -10.81 -1.89 15.79
N MET A 117 -10.37 -1.94 14.53
CA MET A 117 -10.04 -0.74 13.77
C MET A 117 -11.30 -0.04 13.27
N THR A 118 -11.47 1.21 13.69
CA THR A 118 -12.45 2.15 13.12
C THR A 118 -11.72 3.30 12.46
N VAL A 119 -11.89 3.50 11.15
CA VAL A 119 -11.34 4.65 10.44
C VAL A 119 -12.25 5.85 10.69
N ILE A 120 -11.71 6.89 11.32
CA ILE A 120 -12.41 8.15 11.60
C ILE A 120 -12.23 9.14 10.44
N ASP A 121 -11.05 9.16 9.84
CA ASP A 121 -10.64 10.16 8.85
C ASP A 121 -9.63 9.57 7.86
N ARG A 122 -9.65 10.08 6.61
CA ARG A 122 -8.74 9.73 5.51
C ARG A 122 -8.40 10.97 4.69
#